data_AF-A0A9X3CYX4-F1
#
_entry.id   AF-A0A9X3CYX4-F1
#
_cell.length_a   1.000
_cell.length_b   1.000
_cell.length_c   1.000
_cell.angle_alpha   90.00
_cell.angle_beta   90.00
_cell.angle_gamma   90.00
#
_symmetry.space_group_name_H-M   'P 1'
#
loop_
_entity.id
_entity.type
_entity.pdbx_description
1 polymer ?
#
loop_
_entity_poly.entity_id
_entity_poly.type
_entity_poly.pdbx_seq_one_letter_code
_entity_poly.pdbx_strand_id
1 'polypeptide(L)'
;MDLITALIALEIIASKFLLSYISSYRPARPYEENNPLLRLVFKKLNMHDDEWVSFFFTVLLTGICLYLLSSVYTAPAFAAMFVLAGFYTTALNLGAAHSSYFQRNNFITRRLLR
;
A
#
# COMPACT_ATOMS: atom_id res chain seq x y z
N MET A 1 11.19 -16.74 -12.76
CA MET A 1 10.52 -15.52 -12.28
C MET A 1 11.22 -14.34 -12.92
N ASP A 2 10.51 -13.49 -13.65
CA ASP A 2 11.14 -12.40 -14.42
C ASP A 2 11.70 -11.33 -13.48
N LEU A 3 12.94 -10.90 -13.75
CA LEU A 3 13.63 -9.85 -12.97
C LEU A 3 12.75 -8.62 -12.76
N ILE A 4 11.97 -8.23 -13.78
CA ILE A 4 11.04 -7.10 -13.75
C ILE A 4 9.98 -7.30 -12.66
N THR A 5 9.39 -8.49 -12.53
CA THR A 5 8.36 -8.76 -11.50
C THR A 5 8.93 -8.68 -10.09
N ALA A 6 10.18 -9.10 -9.88
CA ALA A 6 10.86 -8.96 -8.60
C ALA A 6 11.14 -7.49 -8.25
N LEU A 7 11.61 -6.70 -9.22
CA LEU A 7 11.88 -5.28 -9.05
C LEU A 7 10.60 -4.51 -8.69
N ILE A 8 9.49 -4.79 -9.38
CA ILE A 8 8.20 -4.16 -9.08
C ILE A 8 7.69 -4.55 -7.70
N ALA A 9 7.80 -5.82 -7.30
CA ALA A 9 7.43 -6.22 -5.95
C ALA A 9 8.26 -5.48 -4.88
N LEU A 10 9.55 -5.29 -5.13
CA LEU A 10 10.43 -4.50 -4.26
C LEU A 10 10.00 -3.02 -4.22
N GLU A 11 9.63 -2.43 -5.35
CA GLU A 11 9.10 -1.05 -5.38
C GLU A 11 7.78 -0.90 -4.61
N ILE A 12 6.86 -1.86 -4.72
CA ILE A 12 5.60 -1.84 -3.96
C ILE A 12 5.91 -1.84 -2.45
N ILE A 13 6.80 -2.73 -2.02
CA ILE A 13 7.19 -2.83 -0.60
C ILE A 13 7.91 -1.56 -0.15
N ALA A 14 8.89 -1.08 -0.90
CA ALA A 14 9.67 0.11 -0.55
C ALA A 14 8.80 1.37 -0.49
N SER A 15 7.88 1.55 -1.44
CA SER A 15 6.97 2.69 -1.46
C SER A 15 5.97 2.67 -0.31
N LYS A 16 5.44 1.49 0.03
CA LYS A 16 4.55 1.36 1.20
C LYS A 16 5.31 1.56 2.51
N PHE A 17 6.54 1.06 2.61
CA PHE A 17 7.40 1.31 3.76
C PHE A 17 7.61 2.81 3.98
N LEU A 18 7.93 3.55 2.91
CA LEU A 18 8.12 5.00 2.98
C LEU A 18 6.85 5.72 3.47
N LEU A 19 5.68 5.34 2.93
CA LEU A 19 4.39 5.88 3.37
C LEU A 19 4.15 5.62 4.85
N SER A 20 4.24 4.36 5.28
CA SER A 20 3.98 3.96 6.66
C SER A 20 4.98 4.61 7.63
N TYR A 21 6.25 4.74 7.22
CA TYR A 21 7.27 5.45 7.97
C TYR A 21 6.87 6.92 8.15
N ILE A 22 6.59 7.66 7.06
CA ILE A 22 6.24 9.09 7.13
C ILE A 22 4.96 9.30 7.94
N SER A 23 3.92 8.51 7.70
CA SER A 23 2.65 8.61 8.42
C SER A 23 2.81 8.31 9.92
N SER A 24 3.71 7.40 10.32
CA SER A 24 3.96 7.10 11.74
C SER A 24 4.61 8.26 12.50
N TYR A 25 5.46 9.07 11.85
CA TYR A 25 6.10 10.24 12.46
C TYR A 25 5.28 11.53 12.32
N ARG A 26 4.40 11.60 11.31
CA ARG A 26 3.50 12.73 11.07
C ARG A 26 2.08 12.22 10.87
N PRO A 27 1.41 11.78 11.94
CA PRO A 27 0.02 11.37 11.84
C PRO A 27 -0.79 12.56 11.31
N ALA A 28 -1.33 12.40 10.10
CA ALA A 28 -2.46 13.22 9.68
C ALA A 28 -3.60 12.96 10.67
N ARG A 29 -4.54 13.92 10.79
CA ARG A 29 -5.65 13.91 11.76
C ARG A 29 -6.17 12.49 12.07
N PRO A 30 -6.50 12.18 13.33
CA PRO A 30 -6.93 10.84 13.73
C PRO A 30 -8.03 10.35 12.79
N TYR A 31 -7.78 9.20 12.18
CA TYR A 31 -8.69 8.59 11.24
C TYR A 31 -9.95 8.13 12.00
N GLU A 32 -11.08 8.80 11.79
CA GLU A 32 -12.37 8.38 12.32
C GLU A 32 -13.01 7.35 11.38
N GLU A 33 -12.80 6.06 11.70
CA GLU A 33 -13.44 4.94 11.01
C GLU A 33 -14.96 4.98 11.22
N ASN A 34 -15.72 5.19 10.14
CA ASN A 34 -17.18 5.27 10.18
C ASN A 34 -17.85 3.89 10.31
N ASN A 35 -17.15 2.80 10.01
CA ASN A 35 -17.72 1.46 10.03
C ASN A 35 -17.66 0.84 11.46
N PRO A 36 -18.80 0.49 12.07
CA PRO A 36 -18.85 0.01 13.46
C PRO A 36 -18.16 -1.34 13.68
N LEU A 37 -18.14 -2.23 12.68
CA LEU A 37 -17.50 -3.55 12.79
C LEU A 37 -15.98 -3.42 12.82
N LEU A 38 -15.43 -2.65 11.88
CA LEU A 38 -14.00 -2.36 11.79
C LEU A 38 -13.51 -1.64 13.04
N ARG A 39 -14.26 -0.66 13.55
CA ARG A 39 -13.94 0.05 14.79
C ARG A 39 -13.82 -0.87 16.00
N LEU A 40 -14.63 -1.93 16.08
CA LEU A 40 -14.61 -2.91 17.17
C LEU A 40 -13.37 -3.81 17.11
N VAL A 41 -12.98 -4.23 15.90
CA VAL A 41 -11.74 -4.97 15.65
C VAL A 41 -10.52 -4.12 15.99
N PHE A 42 -10.46 -2.87 15.53
CA PHE A 42 -9.36 -1.95 15.83
C PHE A 42 -9.23 -1.64 17.31
N LYS A 43 -10.35 -1.43 18.01
CA LYS A 43 -10.36 -1.19 19.46
C LYS A 43 -9.88 -2.41 20.25
N LYS A 44 -10.21 -3.62 19.80
CA LYS A 44 -9.78 -4.87 20.45
C LYS A 44 -8.29 -5.16 20.23
N LEU A 45 -7.74 -4.70 19.11
CA LEU A 45 -6.32 -4.87 18.77
C LEU A 45 -5.44 -3.72 19.26
N ASN A 46 -6.01 -2.68 19.88
CA ASN A 46 -5.32 -1.50 20.40
C ASN A 46 -4.45 -0.79 19.34
N MET A 47 -4.91 -0.82 18.08
CA MET A 47 -4.22 -0.24 16.93
C MET A 47 -4.68 1.21 16.76
N HIS A 48 -3.98 2.15 17.42
CA HIS A 48 -4.30 3.58 17.33
C HIS A 48 -3.65 4.28 16.11
N ASP A 49 -2.59 3.70 15.52
CA ASP A 49 -1.91 4.22 14.32
C ASP A 49 -1.47 3.05 13.42
N ASP A 50 -2.36 2.64 12.51
CA ASP A 50 -2.35 1.30 11.89
C ASP A 50 -1.48 1.18 10.62
N GLU A 51 -0.55 2.11 10.43
CA GLU A 51 0.28 2.20 9.22
C GLU A 51 1.26 1.04 9.09
N TRP A 52 1.79 0.54 10.22
CA TRP A 52 2.70 -0.61 10.25
C TRP A 52 1.99 -1.94 9.98
N VAL A 53 0.74 -2.07 10.42
CA VAL A 53 -0.08 -3.26 10.14
C VAL A 53 -0.47 -3.27 8.67
N SER A 54 -0.85 -2.12 8.11
CA SER A 54 -1.07 -1.96 6.68
C SER A 54 0.18 -2.31 5.86
N PHE A 55 1.38 -1.91 6.31
CA PHE A 55 2.64 -2.32 5.69
C PHE A 55 2.84 -3.84 5.72
N PHE A 56 2.66 -4.47 6.89
CA PHE A 56 2.78 -5.93 7.03
C PHE A 56 1.86 -6.68 6.07
N PHE A 57 0.58 -6.29 5.98
CA PHE A 57 -0.35 -6.90 5.04
C PHE A 57 0.05 -6.68 3.58
N THR A 58 0.64 -5.54 3.25
CA THR A 58 1.12 -5.26 1.89
C THR A 58 2.27 -6.19 1.50
N VAL A 59 3.22 -6.42 2.42
CA VAL A 59 4.32 -7.39 2.21
C VAL A 59 3.78 -8.80 2.01
N LEU A 60 2.86 -9.23 2.89
CA LEU A 60 2.25 -10.55 2.84
C LEU A 60 1.49 -10.77 1.52
N LEU A 61 0.65 -9.79 1.13
CA LEU A 61 -0.17 -9.87 -0.08
C LEU A 61 0.70 -9.84 -1.34
N THR A 62 1.76 -9.03 -1.35
CA THR A 62 2.75 -9.02 -2.44
C THR A 62 3.44 -10.38 -2.57
N GLY A 63 3.84 -10.99 -1.44
CA GLY A 63 4.41 -12.34 -1.41
C GLY A 63 3.45 -13.40 -1.96
N ILE A 64 2.17 -13.36 -1.59
CA ILE A 64 1.13 -14.26 -2.12
C ILE A 64 0.98 -14.05 -3.63
N CYS A 65 0.92 -12.80 -4.10
CA CYS A 65 0.84 -12.51 -5.53
C CYS A 65 2.02 -13.09 -6.30
N LEU A 66 3.25 -12.95 -5.79
CA LEU A 66 4.44 -13.55 -6.41
C LEU A 66 4.39 -15.08 -6.41
N TYR A 67 3.95 -15.69 -5.32
CA TYR A 67 3.74 -17.14 -5.26
C TYR A 67 2.73 -17.60 -6.31
N LEU A 68 1.58 -16.94 -6.41
CA LEU A 68 0.54 -17.27 -7.39
C LEU A 68 1.02 -17.06 -8.83
N LEU A 69 1.75 -15.99 -9.10
CA LEU A 69 2.32 -15.69 -10.43
C LEU A 69 3.35 -16.74 -10.85
N SER A 70 4.10 -17.28 -9.90
CA SER A 70 5.14 -18.29 -10.19
C SER A 70 4.62 -19.73 -10.24
N SER A 71 3.50 -20.03 -9.57
CA SER A 71 2.98 -21.41 -9.45
C SER A 71 1.73 -21.68 -10.29
N VAL A 72 0.77 -20.75 -10.31
CA VAL A 72 -0.56 -20.96 -10.91
C VAL A 72 -0.75 -20.12 -12.17
N TYR A 73 -0.30 -18.87 -12.15
CA TYR A 73 -0.56 -17.87 -13.19
C TYR A 73 0.72 -17.49 -13.95
N THR A 74 1.36 -18.47 -14.56
CA THR A 74 2.68 -18.32 -15.21
C THR A 74 2.63 -17.66 -16.59
N ALA A 75 1.44 -17.33 -17.11
CA ALA A 75 1.31 -16.68 -18.41
C ALA A 75 1.82 -15.22 -18.39
N PRO A 76 2.49 -14.74 -19.46
CA PRO A 76 3.10 -13.42 -19.50
C PRO A 76 2.08 -12.28 -19.34
N ALA A 77 0.81 -12.51 -19.70
CA ALA A 77 -0.27 -11.54 -19.49
C ALA A 77 -0.49 -11.21 -18.00
N PHE A 78 -0.39 -12.19 -17.10
CA PHE A 78 -0.55 -11.96 -15.67
C PHE A 78 0.66 -11.21 -15.10
N ALA A 79 1.87 -11.51 -15.58
CA ALA A 79 3.07 -10.76 -15.22
C ALA A 79 2.95 -9.29 -15.65
N ALA A 80 2.47 -9.02 -16.88
CA ALA A 80 2.24 -7.66 -17.35
C ALA A 80 1.19 -6.91 -16.51
N MET A 81 0.09 -7.57 -16.15
CA MET A 81 -0.91 -6.98 -15.25
C MET A 81 -0.34 -6.67 -13.87
N PHE A 82 0.46 -7.58 -13.30
CA PHE A 82 1.13 -7.35 -12.02
C PHE A 82 2.07 -6.14 -12.08
N VAL A 83 2.84 -6.01 -13.16
CA VAL A 83 3.74 -4.86 -13.38
C VAL A 83 2.95 -3.55 -13.43
N LEU A 84 1.86 -3.49 -14.22
CA LEU A 84 1.02 -2.29 -14.32
C LEU A 84 0.35 -1.93 -12.99
N ALA A 85 -0.21 -2.92 -12.30
CA ALA A 85 -0.83 -2.74 -10.99
C ALA A 85 0.21 -2.29 -9.94
N GLY A 86 1.42 -2.82 -10.01
CA GLY A 86 2.52 -2.44 -9.15
C GLY A 86 2.93 -0.99 -9.34
N PHE A 87 3.14 -0.54 -10.58
CA PHE A 87 3.43 0.87 -10.86
C PHE A 87 2.33 1.81 -10.35
N TYR A 88 1.06 1.46 -10.59
CA TYR A 88 -0.06 2.24 -10.11
C TYR A 88 -0.07 2.34 -8.57
N THR A 89 0.13 1.21 -7.90
CA THR A 89 0.17 1.14 -6.42
C THR A 89 1.33 1.96 -5.86
N THR A 90 2.52 1.85 -6.47
CA THR A 90 3.71 2.64 -6.10
C THR A 90 3.44 4.14 -6.24
N ALA A 91 2.81 4.58 -7.34
CA ALA A 91 2.47 5.99 -7.54
C ALA A 91 1.48 6.51 -6.50
N LEU A 92 0.49 5.71 -6.11
CA LEU A 92 -0.45 6.05 -5.03
C LEU A 92 0.26 6.16 -3.68
N ASN A 93 1.11 5.18 -3.33
CA ASN A 93 1.87 5.18 -2.08
C ASN A 93 2.76 6.43 -1.97
N LEU A 94 3.49 6.77 -3.04
CA LEU A 94 4.34 7.96 -3.09
C LEU A 94 3.50 9.26 -3.02
N GLY A 95 2.36 9.31 -3.71
CA GLY A 95 1.45 10.45 -3.64
C GLY A 95 0.86 10.67 -2.25
N ALA A 96 0.50 9.59 -1.57
CA ALA A 96 0.05 9.60 -0.18
C ALA A 96 1.19 10.00 0.77
N ALA A 97 2.39 9.45 0.59
CA ALA A 97 3.56 9.75 1.41
C ALA A 97 3.93 11.25 1.32
N HIS A 98 3.92 11.80 0.10
CA HIS A 98 4.07 13.22 -0.13
C HIS A 98 2.97 14.04 0.56
N SER A 99 1.72 13.61 0.46
CA SER A 99 0.60 14.32 1.09
C SER A 99 0.71 14.32 2.62
N SER A 100 1.08 13.20 3.24
CA SER A 100 1.35 13.09 4.69
C SER A 100 2.55 13.94 5.10
N TYR A 101 3.62 13.96 4.31
CA TYR A 101 4.82 14.75 4.60
C TYR A 101 4.53 16.25 4.60
N PHE A 102 3.85 16.75 3.56
CA PHE A 102 3.58 18.19 3.38
C PHE A 102 2.28 18.66 4.04
N GLN A 103 1.48 17.76 4.64
CA GLN A 103 0.16 18.05 5.24
C GLN A 103 -0.77 18.81 4.27
N ARG A 104 -0.61 18.57 2.98
CA ARG A 104 -1.36 19.18 1.88
C ARG A 104 -1.69 18.10 0.86
N ASN A 105 -2.95 17.98 0.48
CA ASN A 105 -3.36 17.01 -0.55
C ASN A 105 -2.67 17.33 -1.87
N ASN A 106 -1.91 16.38 -2.39
CA ASN A 106 -1.26 16.50 -3.70
C ASN A 106 -2.30 16.44 -4.84
N PHE A 107 -1.92 16.87 -6.05
CA PHE A 107 -2.81 16.93 -7.22
C PHE A 107 -3.45 15.58 -7.55
N ILE A 108 -2.70 14.48 -7.37
CA ILE A 108 -3.16 13.10 -7.58
C ILE A 108 -4.24 12.73 -6.55
N THR A 109 -3.98 12.95 -5.26
CA THR A 109 -4.91 12.67 -4.16
C THR A 109 -6.18 13.52 -4.27
N ARG A 110 -6.06 14.78 -4.69
CA ARG A 110 -7.22 15.66 -4.97
C ARG A 110 -8.10 15.17 -6.12
N ARG A 111 -7.51 14.58 -7.17
CA ARG A 111 -8.26 14.03 -8.31
C ARG A 111 -8.97 12.73 -7.99
N LEU A 112 -8.46 11.93 -7.05
CA LEU A 112 -9.05 10.64 -6.67
C LEU A 112 -10.18 10.76 -5.61
N LEU A 113 -10.19 11.84 -4.83
CA LEU A 113 -11.20 12.09 -3.78
C LEU A 113 -12.38 12.96 -4.25
N ARG A 114 -12.42 13.36 -5.52
CA ARG A 114 -13.56 14.03 -6.16
C ARG A 114 -14.28 13.05 -7.07
#